data_AF-A0A7C6Q381-F1
#
_entry.id   AF-A0A7C6Q381-F1
#
_cell.length_a   1.000
_cell.length_b   1.000
_cell.length_c   1.000
_cell.angle_alpha   90.00
_cell.angle_beta   90.00
_cell.angle_gamma   90.00
#
_symmetry.space_group_name_H-M   'P 1'
#
loop_
_entity.id
_entity.type
_entity.pdbx_description
1 polymer ?
#
loop_
_entity_poly.entity_id
_entity_poly.type
_entity_poly.pdbx_seq_one_letter_code
_entity_poly.pdbx_strand_id
1 'polypeptide(L)'
;MNNIDNILNNYFEGVALPEEENALKDYFRSDTVLPQHEVYKPLFAGFDKEKQIVAPVFEIPVAKDNKKPALVRKLWITAAGAAAVILLALTLFPYKNKAGIPSDDFMVFINGKEITNPQKAQQYADKMFMQANEIIRTSYEPFIEAKAIQTKMDADKIFNDLSQKINHIESINQ
;
A
#
# COMPACT_ATOMS: atom_id res chain seq x y z
N MET A 1 -4.18 1.52 -36.49
CA MET A 1 -4.06 0.17 -35.88
C MET A 1 -3.22 0.35 -34.64
N ASN A 2 -3.83 0.27 -33.46
CA ASN A 2 -3.10 0.35 -32.20
C ASN A 2 -2.42 -1.01 -31.96
N ASN A 3 -1.12 -0.99 -31.65
CA ASN A 3 -0.38 -2.22 -31.35
C ASN A 3 -0.95 -2.84 -30.06
N ILE A 4 -1.24 -4.14 -30.08
CA ILE A 4 -1.74 -4.91 -28.92
C ILE A 4 -0.82 -4.73 -27.71
N ASP A 5 0.49 -4.60 -27.92
CA ASP A 5 1.47 -4.32 -26.85
C ASP A 5 1.16 -3.01 -26.11
N ASN A 6 0.80 -1.96 -26.86
CA ASN A 6 0.50 -0.65 -26.28
C ASN A 6 -0.82 -0.68 -25.52
N ILE A 7 -1.80 -1.43 -26.04
CA ILE A 7 -3.09 -1.59 -25.37
C ILE A 7 -2.94 -2.41 -24.08
N LEU A 8 -2.13 -3.47 -24.10
CA LEU A 8 -1.77 -4.24 -22.90
C LEU A 8 -1.09 -3.36 -21.85
N ASN A 9 -0.15 -2.51 -22.26
CA ASN A 9 0.50 -1.57 -21.36
C ASN A 9 -0.52 -0.62 -20.72
N ASN A 10 -1.40 0.01 -21.51
CA ASN A 10 -2.44 0.89 -20.99
C ASN A 10 -3.42 0.17 -20.06
N TYR A 11 -3.75 -1.10 -20.34
CA TYR A 11 -4.62 -1.92 -19.51
C TYR A 11 -3.97 -2.21 -18.15
N PHE A 12 -2.68 -2.56 -18.13
CA PHE A 12 -1.94 -2.78 -16.89
C PHE A 12 -1.72 -1.50 -16.08
N GLU A 13 -1.55 -0.36 -16.75
CA GLU A 13 -1.48 0.96 -16.11
C GLU A 13 -2.87 1.52 -15.70
N GLY A 14 -3.96 0.84 -16.06
CA GLY A 14 -5.33 1.26 -15.71
C GLY A 14 -5.84 2.49 -16.46
N VAL A 15 -5.26 2.81 -17.62
CA VAL A 15 -5.62 3.98 -18.45
C VAL A 15 -6.22 3.59 -19.81
N ALA A 16 -6.43 2.29 -20.06
CA ALA A 16 -7.07 1.81 -21.28
C ALA A 16 -8.52 2.31 -21.40
N LEU A 17 -8.92 2.63 -22.62
CA LEU A 17 -10.31 3.01 -22.94
C LEU A 17 -11.21 1.76 -23.02
N PRO A 18 -12.54 1.88 -22.83
CA PRO A 18 -13.45 0.75 -22.96
C PRO A 18 -13.40 0.02 -24.32
N GLU A 19 -13.13 0.76 -25.39
CA GLU A 19 -12.95 0.20 -26.74
C GLU A 19 -11.68 -0.64 -26.86
N GLU A 20 -10.61 -0.20 -26.20
CA GLU A 20 -9.32 -0.87 -26.14
C GLU A 20 -9.40 -2.16 -25.31
N GLU A 21 -10.10 -2.14 -24.18
CA GLU A 21 -10.36 -3.33 -23.38
C GLU A 21 -11.18 -4.38 -24.14
N ASN A 22 -12.17 -3.94 -24.92
CA ASN A 22 -12.93 -4.85 -25.79
C ASN A 22 -12.04 -5.46 -26.88
N ALA A 23 -11.14 -4.69 -27.48
CA ALA A 23 -10.16 -5.21 -28.43
C ALA A 23 -9.23 -6.26 -27.81
N LEU A 24 -8.79 -6.08 -26.55
CA LEU A 24 -8.03 -7.11 -25.82
C LEU A 24 -8.85 -8.38 -25.59
N LYS A 25 -10.12 -8.25 -25.17
CA LYS A 25 -11.01 -9.40 -24.97
C LYS A 25 -11.17 -10.21 -26.26
N ASP A 26 -11.38 -9.54 -27.39
CA ASP A 26 -11.54 -10.21 -28.68
C ASP A 26 -10.22 -10.86 -29.16
N TYR A 27 -9.09 -10.17 -28.97
CA TYR A 27 -7.76 -10.70 -29.29
C TYR A 27 -7.46 -11.98 -28.50
N PHE A 28 -7.68 -12.00 -27.18
CA PHE A 28 -7.39 -13.17 -26.33
C PHE A 28 -8.41 -14.31 -26.42
N ARG A 29 -9.62 -14.03 -26.94
CA ARG A 29 -10.59 -15.06 -27.34
C ARG A 29 -10.26 -15.73 -28.67
N SER A 30 -9.45 -15.09 -29.50
CA SER A 30 -9.03 -15.66 -30.78
C SER A 30 -8.03 -16.82 -30.59
N ASP A 31 -7.96 -17.71 -31.58
CA ASP A 31 -6.96 -18.78 -31.60
C ASP A 31 -5.58 -18.31 -32.09
N THR A 32 -5.43 -17.02 -32.43
CA THR A 32 -4.20 -16.45 -33.02
C THR A 32 -3.59 -15.40 -32.09
N VAL A 33 -3.21 -15.84 -30.88
CA VAL A 33 -2.50 -15.02 -29.91
C VAL A 33 -0.99 -15.19 -30.10
N LEU A 34 -0.25 -14.08 -30.16
CA LEU A 34 1.21 -14.09 -30.22
C LEU A 34 1.80 -14.85 -29.01
N PRO A 35 2.89 -15.63 -29.20
CA PRO A 35 3.48 -16.45 -28.13
C PRO A 35 3.83 -15.66 -26.87
N GLN A 36 4.26 -14.41 -27.01
CA GLN A 36 4.59 -13.52 -25.90
C GLN A 36 3.35 -13.08 -25.07
N HIS A 37 2.15 -13.15 -25.64
CA HIS A 37 0.91 -12.75 -24.98
C HIS A 37 0.15 -13.92 -24.36
N GLU A 38 0.47 -15.16 -24.71
CA GLU A 38 -0.20 -16.37 -24.20
C GLU A 38 -0.27 -16.41 -22.67
N VAL A 39 0.75 -15.88 -21.98
CA VAL A 39 0.78 -15.78 -20.50
C VAL A 39 -0.41 -14.99 -19.92
N TYR A 40 -0.97 -14.05 -20.67
CA TYR A 40 -2.07 -13.18 -20.23
C TYR A 40 -3.45 -13.73 -20.59
N LYS A 41 -3.53 -14.78 -21.42
CA LYS A 41 -4.80 -15.38 -21.87
C LYS A 41 -5.74 -15.77 -20.72
N PRO A 42 -5.28 -16.32 -19.58
CA PRO A 42 -6.16 -16.62 -18.44
C PRO A 42 -6.87 -15.39 -17.85
N LEU A 43 -6.27 -14.20 -17.93
CA LEU A 43 -6.89 -12.96 -17.41
C LEU A 43 -8.18 -12.62 -18.15
N PHE A 44 -8.24 -12.92 -19.45
CA PHE A 44 -9.38 -12.59 -20.31
C PHE A 44 -10.36 -13.76 -20.48
N ALA A 45 -10.03 -14.96 -19.98
CA ALA A 45 -10.82 -16.17 -20.14
C ALA A 45 -11.98 -16.32 -19.13
N GLY A 46 -11.93 -15.62 -17.98
CA GLY A 46 -12.82 -15.88 -16.83
C GLY A 46 -14.21 -15.26 -16.90
N PHE A 47 -14.38 -14.14 -17.59
CA PHE A 47 -15.55 -13.28 -17.39
C PHE A 47 -16.83 -13.74 -18.10
N ASP A 48 -16.73 -14.65 -19.07
CA ASP A 48 -17.90 -15.11 -19.84
C ASP A 48 -18.80 -16.08 -19.09
N LYS A 49 -18.23 -16.84 -18.15
CA LYS A 49 -18.99 -17.75 -17.30
C LYS A 49 -19.74 -16.99 -16.21
N GLU A 50 -19.12 -15.95 -15.66
CA GLU A 50 -19.71 -15.12 -14.61
C GLU A 50 -20.87 -14.28 -15.12
N LYS A 51 -20.83 -13.81 -16.37
CA LYS A 51 -21.94 -13.09 -17.01
C LYS A 51 -23.24 -13.92 -17.12
N GLN A 52 -23.13 -15.24 -17.12
CA GLN A 52 -24.28 -16.16 -17.18
C GLN A 52 -24.93 -16.40 -15.82
N ILE A 53 -24.30 -15.92 -14.74
CA ILE A 53 -24.86 -16.01 -13.38
C ILE A 53 -25.89 -14.88 -13.24
N VAL A 54 -27.15 -15.22 -13.49
CA VAL A 54 -28.28 -14.32 -13.24
C VAL A 54 -28.42 -14.17 -11.74
N ALA A 55 -28.29 -12.94 -11.24
CA ALA A 55 -28.57 -12.63 -9.84
C ALA A 55 -30.00 -13.08 -9.50
N PRO A 56 -30.24 -13.73 -8.35
CA PRO A 56 -31.58 -14.13 -7.96
C PRO A 56 -32.49 -12.90 -7.95
N VAL A 57 -33.65 -13.01 -8.60
CA VAL A 57 -34.66 -11.96 -8.61
C VAL A 57 -35.13 -11.76 -7.17
N PHE A 58 -34.70 -10.67 -6.55
CA PHE A 58 -35.18 -10.28 -5.24
C PHE A 58 -36.57 -9.66 -5.41
N GLU A 59 -37.62 -10.46 -5.21
CA GLU A 59 -38.97 -9.94 -5.10
C GLU A 59 -39.06 -9.12 -3.81
N ILE A 60 -39.02 -7.79 -3.93
CA ILE A 60 -39.31 -6.91 -2.80
C ILE A 60 -40.80 -7.08 -2.49
N PRO A 61 -41.18 -7.62 -1.31
CA PRO A 61 -42.59 -7.71 -0.96
C PRO A 61 -43.17 -6.29 -0.95
N VAL A 62 -44.21 -6.09 -1.75
CA VAL A 62 -44.90 -4.79 -1.87
C VAL A 62 -45.32 -4.37 -0.47
N ALA A 63 -44.69 -3.33 0.06
CA ALA A 63 -44.92 -2.88 1.43
C ALA A 63 -46.40 -2.53 1.59
N LYS A 64 -47.10 -3.29 2.45
CA LYS A 64 -48.48 -3.00 2.83
C LYS A 64 -48.53 -1.56 3.35
N ASP A 65 -49.34 -0.72 2.72
CA ASP A 65 -49.42 0.73 2.97
C ASP A 65 -50.04 0.98 4.36
N ASN A 66 -49.22 0.80 5.39
CA ASN A 66 -49.54 1.03 6.78
C ASN A 66 -49.47 2.54 7.04
N LYS A 67 -50.45 3.29 6.51
CA LYS A 67 -50.57 4.73 6.77
C LYS A 67 -50.82 4.94 8.27
N LYS A 68 -49.73 5.10 9.03
CA LYS A 68 -49.79 5.46 10.44
C LYS A 68 -50.60 6.77 10.58
N PRO A 69 -51.45 6.92 11.61
CA PRO A 69 -52.28 8.11 11.75
C PRO A 69 -51.45 9.38 11.66
N ALA A 70 -51.95 10.41 10.98
CA ALA A 70 -51.21 11.65 10.72
C ALA A 70 -50.70 12.32 12.02
N LEU A 71 -51.37 12.10 13.15
CA LEU A 71 -50.97 12.58 14.47
C LEU A 71 -49.68 11.93 14.98
N VAL A 72 -49.51 10.61 14.82
CA VAL A 72 -48.27 9.95 15.24
C VAL A 72 -47.12 10.42 14.37
N ARG A 73 -47.34 10.56 13.05
CA ARG A 73 -46.33 11.10 12.14
C ARG A 73 -45.92 12.53 12.51
N LYS A 74 -46.86 13.41 12.87
CA LYS A 74 -46.55 14.77 13.33
C LYS A 74 -45.71 14.74 14.62
N LEU A 75 -46.06 13.89 15.58
CA LEU A 75 -45.32 13.75 16.84
C LEU A 75 -43.87 13.27 16.62
N TRP A 76 -43.68 12.29 15.73
CA TRP A 76 -42.35 11.79 15.35
C TRP A 76 -41.54 12.85 14.57
N ILE A 77 -42.18 13.63 13.70
CA ILE A 77 -41.50 14.73 12.98
C ILE A 77 -41.07 15.83 13.96
N THR A 78 -41.92 16.20 14.93
CA THR A 78 -41.54 17.20 15.94
C THR A 78 -40.43 16.70 16.86
N ALA A 79 -40.47 15.42 17.25
CA ALA A 79 -39.41 14.80 18.05
C ALA A 79 -38.09 14.73 17.26
N ALA A 80 -38.14 14.34 15.99
CA ALA A 80 -36.96 14.30 15.12
C ALA A 80 -36.37 15.68 14.85
N GLY A 81 -37.22 16.70 14.63
CA GLY A 81 -36.79 18.08 14.45
C GLY A 81 -36.09 18.64 15.70
N ALA A 82 -36.65 18.39 16.89
CA ALA A 82 -36.02 18.79 18.15
C ALA A 82 -34.66 18.09 18.34
N ALA A 83 -34.58 16.78 18.09
CA ALA A 83 -33.32 16.04 18.17
C ALA A 83 -32.26 16.54 17.16
N ALA A 84 -32.68 16.84 15.92
CA ALA A 84 -31.78 17.38 14.90
C ALA A 84 -31.21 18.74 15.30
N VAL A 85 -32.03 19.65 15.83
CA VAL A 85 -31.57 20.96 16.33
C VAL A 85 -30.60 20.80 17.49
N ILE A 86 -30.85 19.87 18.42
CA ILE A 86 -29.95 19.56 19.53
C ILE A 86 -28.60 19.04 19.00
N LEU A 87 -28.61 18.10 18.05
CA LEU A 87 -27.39 17.58 17.43
C LEU A 87 -26.62 18.68 16.69
N LEU A 88 -27.33 19.51 15.92
CA LEU A 88 -26.73 20.64 15.20
C LEU A 88 -26.08 21.63 16.17
N ALA A 89 -26.76 21.95 17.28
CA ALA A 89 -26.22 22.79 18.34
C ALA A 89 -24.99 22.16 19.02
N LEU A 90 -25.00 20.85 19.31
CA LEU A 90 -23.84 20.13 19.84
C LEU A 90 -22.65 20.12 18.85
N THR A 91 -22.93 20.05 17.55
CA THR A 91 -21.87 20.05 16.51
C THR A 91 -21.27 21.43 16.26
N LEU A 92 -22.10 22.49 16.25
CA LEU A 92 -21.65 23.86 15.95
C LEU A 92 -21.14 24.58 17.19
N PHE A 93 -21.63 24.21 18.37
CA PHE A 93 -21.24 24.78 19.65
C PHE A 93 -20.82 23.66 20.61
N PRO A 94 -19.69 22.97 20.33
CA PRO A 94 -19.17 21.96 21.24
C PRO A 94 -18.95 22.61 22.61
N TYR A 95 -19.69 22.14 23.61
CA TYR A 95 -19.41 22.49 25.01
C TYR A 95 -17.97 22.05 25.26
N LYS A 96 -17.08 23.01 25.50
CA LYS A 96 -15.69 22.73 25.91
C LYS A 96 -15.75 22.15 27.32
N ASN A 97 -16.11 20.87 27.40
CA ASN A 97 -15.85 20.09 28.59
C ASN A 97 -14.34 20.09 28.75
N LYS A 98 -13.84 20.69 29.83
CA LYS A 98 -12.50 20.44 30.34
C LYS A 98 -12.44 19.03 30.97
N ALA A 99 -13.04 18.04 30.31
CA ALA A 99 -12.78 16.64 30.53
C ALA A 99 -11.87 16.28 29.37
N GLY A 100 -10.57 16.16 29.66
CA GLY A 100 -9.55 15.92 28.66
C GLY A 100 -9.96 14.75 27.77
N ILE A 101 -9.99 15.00 26.47
CA ILE A 101 -9.65 13.94 25.54
C ILE A 101 -8.23 13.54 25.96
N PRO A 102 -7.96 12.30 26.41
CA PRO A 102 -6.59 11.83 26.39
C PRO A 102 -6.25 11.70 24.92
N SER A 103 -5.71 12.77 24.35
CA SER A 103 -4.94 12.76 23.13
C SER A 103 -3.67 11.97 23.43
N ASP A 104 -3.77 10.64 23.53
CA ASP A 104 -2.62 9.76 23.78
C ASP A 104 -2.89 8.26 23.54
N ASP A 105 -4.02 7.86 22.93
CA ASP A 105 -4.29 6.45 22.66
C ASP A 105 -3.53 6.00 21.41
N PHE A 106 -2.27 5.59 21.60
CA PHE A 106 -1.44 5.01 20.55
C PHE A 106 -1.93 3.59 20.23
N MET A 107 -2.70 3.46 19.15
CA MET A 107 -3.17 2.17 18.63
C MET A 107 -2.21 1.65 17.54
N VAL A 108 -1.54 0.51 17.80
CA VAL A 108 -0.67 -0.16 16.81
C VAL A 108 -1.09 -1.61 16.66
N PHE A 109 -1.19 -2.09 15.42
CA PHE A 109 -1.47 -3.50 15.12
C PHE A 109 -0.16 -4.26 14.85
N ILE A 110 0.18 -5.22 15.70
CA ILE A 110 1.35 -6.08 15.55
C ILE A 110 0.86 -7.52 15.38
N ASN A 111 1.14 -8.14 14.24
CA ASN A 111 0.70 -9.52 13.90
C ASN A 111 -0.81 -9.73 14.07
N GLY A 112 -1.62 -8.74 13.67
CA GLY A 112 -3.08 -8.79 13.80
C GLY A 112 -3.61 -8.62 15.22
N LYS A 113 -2.73 -8.35 16.21
CA LYS A 113 -3.13 -8.03 17.58
C LYS A 113 -2.97 -6.55 17.84
N GLU A 114 -4.02 -5.95 18.39
CA GLU A 114 -4.01 -4.56 18.82
C GLU A 114 -3.13 -4.39 20.08
N ILE A 115 -2.27 -3.37 20.05
CA ILE A 115 -1.44 -2.93 21.17
C ILE A 115 -1.80 -1.48 21.46
N THR A 116 -2.38 -1.25 22.63
CA THR A 116 -2.80 0.08 23.13
C THR A 116 -1.81 0.67 24.14
N ASN A 117 -0.82 -0.11 24.58
CA ASN A 117 0.20 0.38 25.51
C ASN A 117 1.34 1.07 24.73
N PRO A 118 1.56 2.38 24.91
CA PRO A 118 2.55 3.13 24.13
C PRO A 118 3.98 2.68 24.38
N GLN A 119 4.34 2.33 25.62
CA GLN A 119 5.68 1.83 25.96
C GLN A 119 5.97 0.51 25.26
N LYS A 120 4.98 -0.38 25.21
CA LYS A 120 5.11 -1.68 24.53
C LYS A 120 5.22 -1.50 23.02
N ALA A 121 4.48 -0.57 22.43
CA ALA A 121 4.58 -0.25 21.02
C ALA A 121 5.98 0.32 20.66
N GLN A 122 6.49 1.25 21.46
CA GLN A 122 7.84 1.81 21.30
C GLN A 122 8.93 0.74 21.43
N GLN A 123 8.89 -0.09 22.48
CA GLN A 123 9.83 -1.20 22.66
C GLN A 123 9.84 -2.17 21.46
N TYR A 124 8.66 -2.45 20.91
CA TYR A 124 8.56 -3.29 19.72
C TYR A 124 9.17 -2.60 18.49
N ALA A 125 8.88 -1.32 18.29
CA ALA A 125 9.47 -0.53 17.20
C ALA A 125 11.01 -0.53 17.31
N ASP A 126 11.56 -0.22 18.49
CA ASP A 126 13.00 -0.21 18.74
C ASP A 126 13.64 -1.56 18.43
N LYS A 127 13.00 -2.66 18.87
CA LYS A 127 13.45 -4.01 18.56
C LYS A 127 13.51 -4.27 17.05
N MET A 128 12.46 -3.91 16.31
CA MET A 128 12.41 -4.13 14.86
C MET A 128 13.44 -3.26 14.13
N PHE A 129 13.64 -2.01 14.56
CA PHE A 129 14.68 -1.14 14.01
C PHE A 129 16.08 -1.68 14.28
N MET A 130 16.35 -2.16 15.48
CA MET A 130 17.65 -2.79 15.81
C MET A 130 17.91 -4.01 14.93
N GLN A 131 16.92 -4.89 14.75
CA GLN A 131 17.03 -6.05 13.87
C GLN A 131 17.28 -5.66 12.42
N ALA A 132 16.54 -4.68 11.89
CA ALA A 132 16.74 -4.19 10.54
C ALA A 132 18.15 -3.61 10.35
N ASN A 133 18.63 -2.82 11.31
CA ASN A 133 19.96 -2.24 11.28
C ASN A 133 21.06 -3.32 11.35
N GLU A 134 20.87 -4.38 12.14
CA GLU A 134 21.79 -5.51 12.19
C GLU A 134 21.86 -6.25 10.85
N ILE A 135 20.71 -6.52 10.22
CA ILE A 135 20.61 -7.16 8.91
C ILE A 135 21.33 -6.32 7.86
N ILE A 136 21.05 -5.01 7.82
CA ILE A 136 21.71 -4.08 6.91
C ILE A 136 23.22 -4.13 7.14
N ARG A 137 23.69 -3.88 8.36
CA ARG A 137 25.12 -3.89 8.68
C ARG A 137 25.80 -5.17 8.19
N THR A 138 25.27 -6.33 8.58
CA THR A 138 25.83 -7.63 8.23
C THR A 138 25.82 -7.88 6.73
N SER A 139 24.73 -7.53 6.03
CA SER A 139 24.63 -7.68 4.58
C SER A 139 25.59 -6.77 3.80
N TYR A 140 25.98 -5.62 4.38
CA TYR A 140 26.91 -4.68 3.77
C TYR A 140 28.39 -4.94 4.12
N GLU A 141 28.72 -5.70 5.19
CA GLU A 141 30.12 -6.00 5.58
C GLU A 141 30.97 -6.52 4.40
N PRO A 142 30.54 -7.51 3.59
CA PRO A 142 31.37 -8.03 2.50
C PRO A 142 31.67 -6.96 1.43
N PHE A 143 30.76 -6.00 1.22
CA PHE A 143 30.99 -4.91 0.27
C PHE A 143 32.00 -3.89 0.82
N ILE A 144 31.92 -3.58 2.11
CA ILE A 144 32.92 -2.74 2.78
C ILE A 144 34.30 -3.40 2.74
N GLU A 145 34.38 -4.70 3.04
CA GLU A 145 35.62 -5.47 2.97
C GLU A 145 36.17 -5.53 1.54
N ALA A 146 35.34 -5.86 0.55
CA ALA A 146 35.74 -5.89 -0.85
C ALA A 146 36.24 -4.53 -1.33
N LYS A 147 35.57 -3.43 -0.95
CA LYS A 147 36.03 -2.07 -1.28
C LYS A 147 37.36 -1.74 -0.59
N ALA A 148 37.54 -2.16 0.66
CA ALA A 148 38.79 -1.96 1.39
C ALA A 148 39.95 -2.77 0.78
N ILE A 149 39.68 -4.02 0.37
CA ILE A 149 40.62 -4.88 -0.36
C ILE A 149 40.98 -4.25 -1.71
N GLN A 150 39.99 -3.81 -2.48
CA GLN A 150 40.22 -3.12 -3.76
C GLN A 150 41.07 -1.85 -3.59
N THR A 151 40.80 -1.07 -2.54
CA THR A 151 41.58 0.15 -2.22
C THR A 151 43.01 -0.19 -1.78
N LYS A 152 43.24 -1.36 -1.17
CA LYS A 152 44.61 -1.83 -0.81
C LYS A 152 45.34 -2.44 -2.01
N MET A 153 44.61 -3.02 -2.96
CA MET A 153 45.14 -3.58 -4.21
C MET A 153 45.31 -2.53 -5.32
N ASP A 154 44.97 -1.28 -5.04
CA ASP A 154 45.17 -0.15 -5.94
C ASP A 154 46.66 0.01 -6.26
N ALA A 155 47.01 -0.14 -7.54
CA ALA A 155 48.40 -0.21 -7.99
C ALA A 155 49.16 1.09 -7.75
N ASP A 156 48.50 2.24 -7.94
CA ASP A 156 49.10 3.56 -7.70
C ASP A 156 49.39 3.74 -6.21
N LYS A 157 48.47 3.31 -5.34
CA LYS A 157 48.67 3.34 -3.89
C LYS A 157 49.78 2.41 -3.44
N ILE A 158 49.85 1.18 -3.96
CA ILE A 158 50.91 0.22 -3.64
C ILE A 158 52.27 0.79 -4.05
N PHE A 159 52.39 1.31 -5.28
CA PHE A 159 53.64 1.85 -5.79
C PHE A 159 54.10 3.05 -4.97
N ASN A 160 53.18 3.98 -4.64
CA ASN A 160 53.49 5.14 -3.81
C ASN A 160 53.93 4.74 -2.38
N ASP A 161 53.26 3.77 -1.73
CA ASP A 161 53.64 3.28 -0.39
C ASP A 161 55.03 2.62 -0.39
N LEU A 162 55.34 1.83 -1.43
CA LEU A 162 56.65 1.22 -1.62
C LEU A 162 57.74 2.27 -1.84
N SER A 163 57.51 3.26 -2.70
CA SER A 163 58.46 4.36 -2.92
C SER A 163 58.73 5.13 -1.64
N GLN A 164 57.70 5.45 -0.84
CA GLN A 164 57.90 6.12 0.44
C GLN A 164 58.71 5.30 1.43
N LYS A 165 58.45 3.98 1.54
CA LYS A 165 59.21 3.07 2.40
C LYS A 165 60.67 2.96 2.00
N ILE A 166 60.96 2.85 0.71
CA ILE A 166 62.34 2.79 0.19
C ILE A 166 63.09 4.08 0.56
N ASN A 167 62.49 5.24 0.25
CA ASN A 167 63.10 6.53 0.57
C ASN A 167 63.34 6.72 2.07
N HIS A 168 62.43 6.23 2.92
CA HIS A 168 62.61 6.28 4.37
C HIS A 168 63.78 5.42 4.85
N ILE A 169 63.94 4.20 4.31
CA ILE A 169 65.06 3.31 4.64
C ILE A 169 66.38 3.91 4.17
N GLU A 170 66.42 4.53 2.99
CA GLU A 170 67.60 5.24 2.49
C GLU A 170 67.96 6.43 3.39
N SER A 171 66.98 7.16 3.91
CA SER A 171 67.20 8.29 4.82
C SER A 171 67.71 7.88 6.21
N ILE A 172 67.47 6.64 6.65
CA ILE A 172 67.95 6.12 7.94
C ILE A 172 69.39 5.58 7.84
N ASN A 173 69.81 5.17 6.65
CA ASN A 173 71.13 4.57 6.40
C ASN A 173 72.18 5.59 5.89
N GLN A 174 71.85 6.88 5.89
CA GLN A 174 72.76 8.02 5.67
C GLN A 174 73.08 8.71 6.99
#